data_AF-A0A084XZR4-F1
#
_entry.id   AF-A0A084XZR4-F1
#
_cell.length_a   1.000
_cell.length_b   1.000
_cell.length_c   1.000
_cell.angle_alpha   90.00
_cell.angle_beta   90.00
_cell.angle_gamma   90.00
#
_symmetry.space_group_name_H-M   'P 1'
#
loop_
_entity.id
_entity.type
_entity.pdbx_description
1 polymer ?
#
loop_
_entity_poly.entity_id
_entity_poly.type
_entity_poly.pdbx_seq_one_letter_code
_entity_poly.pdbx_strand_id
1 'polypeptide(L)' 'MTRIDADIVIDARGLEPPEPMVRSMEALGQLGTAQKLLVLLPREPYPLYRALEINGFSWQTAYRPDGTVEVLIQHKQ' A
#
# COMPACT_ATOMS: atom_id res chain seq x y z
N MET A 1 -10.81 -5.36 -10.21
CA MET A 1 -9.96 -4.16 -9.97
C MET A 1 -8.52 -4.63 -10.12
N THR A 2 -8.06 -4.62 -11.35
CA THR A 2 -6.81 -5.26 -11.76
C THR A 2 -5.68 -4.23 -11.60
N ARG A 3 -4.44 -4.68 -11.39
CA ARG A 3 -3.16 -3.92 -11.25
C ARG A 3 -2.91 -2.76 -12.25
N ILE A 4 -3.77 -2.57 -13.24
CA ILE A 4 -3.71 -1.58 -14.34
C ILE A 4 -3.86 -0.12 -13.90
N ASP A 5 -4.28 0.14 -12.66
CA ASP A 5 -4.53 1.51 -12.17
C ASP A 5 -3.41 2.03 -11.23
N ALA A 6 -2.38 1.24 -10.95
CA ALA A 6 -1.29 1.63 -10.05
C ALA A 6 -0.05 2.06 -10.84
N ASP A 7 0.46 3.27 -10.58
CA ASP A 7 1.71 3.78 -11.14
C ASP A 7 2.93 3.08 -10.53
N ILE A 8 2.86 2.76 -9.24
CA ILE A 8 3.95 2.15 -8.47
C ILE A 8 3.41 0.88 -7.82
N VAL A 9 4.18 -0.21 -7.89
CA VAL A 9 3.83 -1.49 -7.25
C VAL A 9 4.98 -1.96 -6.37
N ILE A 10 4.70 -2.27 -5.11
CA ILE A 10 5.65 -2.80 -4.14
C ILE A 10 5.20 -4.18 -3.71
N ASP A 11 6.06 -5.17 -3.94
CA ASP A 11 5.87 -6.51 -3.39
C ASP A 11 6.61 -6.65 -2.06
N ALA A 12 5.85 -6.61 -0.97
CA ALA A 12 6.35 -6.68 0.40
C ALA A 12 5.99 -8.02 1.08
N ARG A 13 5.56 -9.03 0.31
CA ARG A 13 5.11 -10.33 0.84
C ARG A 13 6.23 -11.19 1.40
N GLY A 14 7.45 -11.01 0.89
CA GLY A 14 8.64 -11.73 1.37
C GLY A 14 9.42 -11.03 2.47
N LEU A 15 8.93 -9.89 2.97
CA LEU A 15 9.66 -9.05 3.91
C LEU A 15 9.25 -9.32 5.36
N GLU A 16 10.24 -9.37 6.25
CA GLU A 16 10.02 -9.53 7.69
C GLU A 16 9.57 -8.20 8.32
N PRO A 17 8.69 -8.22 9.33
CA PRO A 17 8.38 -7.01 10.10
C PRO A 17 9.66 -6.42 10.72
N PRO A 18 9.92 -5.09 10.65
CA PRO A 18 9.04 -4.00 10.20
C PRO A 18 9.25 -3.53 8.74
N GLU A 19 10.12 -4.19 7.98
CA GLU A 19 10.51 -3.83 6.61
C GLU A 19 9.34 -3.54 5.64
N PRO A 20 8.22 -4.31 5.59
CA PRO A 20 7.11 -4.00 4.68
C PRO A 20 6.48 -2.63 4.97
N MET A 21 6.45 -2.22 6.24
CA MET A 21 5.94 -0.91 6.64
C MET A 21 6.89 0.20 6.20
N VAL A 22 8.19 0.04 6.44
CA VAL A 22 9.22 1.02 6.07
C VAL A 22 9.19 1.27 4.57
N ARG A 23 9.24 0.20 3.76
CA ARG A 23 9.17 0.27 2.28
C ARG A 23 7.93 0.98 1.78
N SER A 24 6.78 0.69 2.38
CA SER A 24 5.51 1.33 2.02
C SER A 24 5.55 2.84 2.29
N MET A 25 6.02 3.24 3.48
CA MET A 25 6.12 4.65 3.88
C MET A 25 7.14 5.42 3.03
N GLU A 26 8.30 4.84 2.72
CA GLU A 26 9.31 5.45 1.87
C GLU A 26 8.77 5.76 0.46
N ALA A 27 8.00 4.83 -0.10
CA ALA A 27 7.38 5.01 -1.41
C ALA A 27 6.24 6.02 -1.40
N LEU A 28 5.45 6.06 -0.32
CA LEU A 28 4.42 7.10 -0.12
C LEU A 28 5.04 8.49 -0.04
N GLY A 29 6.22 8.63 0.57
CA GLY A 29 6.96 9.89 0.62
C GLY A 29 7.43 10.40 -0.75
N GLN A 30 7.49 9.52 -1.76
CA GLN A 30 7.86 9.85 -3.14
C GLN A 30 6.66 9.88 -4.09
N LEU A 31 5.47 9.52 -3.62
CA LEU A 31 4.26 9.39 -4.44
C LEU A 31 3.70 10.77 -4.79
N GLY A 32 3.60 11.06 -6.09
CA GLY A 32 2.96 12.29 -6.57
C GLY A 32 1.45 12.33 -6.30
N THR A 33 0.86 13.52 -6.26
CA THR A 33 -0.57 13.74 -5.91
C THR A 33 -1.55 13.04 -6.86
N ALA A 34 -1.16 12.82 -8.12
CA ALA A 34 -1.97 12.12 -9.12
C ALA A 34 -1.63 10.62 -9.25
N GLN A 35 -0.62 10.14 -8.52
CA GLN A 35 -0.13 8.77 -8.64
C GLN A 35 -0.78 7.84 -7.63
N LYS A 36 -0.82 6.55 -7.98
CA LYS A 36 -1.34 5.50 -7.11
C LYS A 36 -0.27 4.45 -6.83
N LEU A 37 -0.18 4.05 -5.56
CA LEU A 37 0.75 3.03 -5.07
C LEU A 37 -0.02 1.76 -4.70
N LEU A 38 0.34 0.62 -5.29
CA LEU A 38 -0.16 -0.69 -4.90
C LEU A 38 0.89 -1.42 -4.04
N VAL A 39 0.52 -1.78 -2.82
CA VAL A 39 1.37 -2.57 -1.93
C VAL A 39 0.78 -3.98 -1.80
N LEU A 40 1.59 -4.99 -2.08
CA LEU A 40 1.26 -6.40 -1.85
C LEU A 40 1.85 -6.84 -0.53
N LEU A 41 1.01 -7.32 0.38
CA LEU A 41 1.38 -7.67 1.74
C LEU A 41 0.98 -9.11 2.06
N PRO A 42 1.72 -9.79 2.95
CA PRO A 42 1.40 -11.17 3.30
C PRO A 42 0.20 -11.28 4.25
N ARG A 43 -0.25 -10.15 4.81
CA ARG A 43 -1.38 -10.02 5.74
C ARG A 43 -1.83 -8.56 5.86
N GLU A 44 -2.94 -8.34 6.55
CA GLU A 44 -3.52 -7.02 6.75
C GLU A 44 -2.62 -6.08 7.60
N PRO A 45 -2.24 -4.90 7.08
CA PRO A 45 -1.36 -3.96 7.78
C PRO A 45 -2.15 -2.92 8.60
N TYR A 46 -2.84 -3.33 9.66
CA TYR A 46 -3.54 -2.40 10.56
C TYR A 46 -2.75 -1.13 10.96
N PRO A 47 -1.45 -1.19 11.33
CA PRO A 47 -0.68 0.02 11.65
C PRO A 47 -0.47 0.95 10.46
N LEU A 48 -0.42 0.42 9.23
CA LEU A 48 -0.26 1.23 8.02
C LEU A 48 -1.51 2.08 7.78
N TYR A 49 -2.71 1.52 7.90
CA TYR A 49 -3.96 2.26 7.67
C TYR A 49 -4.08 3.50 8.58
N ARG A 50 -3.67 3.38 9.84
CA ARG A 50 -3.60 4.50 10.78
C ARG A 50 -2.63 5.58 10.29
N ALA A 51 -1.46 5.20 9.82
CA ALA A 51 -0.49 6.13 9.24
C ALA A 51 -1.05 6.80 7.98
N LEU A 52 -1.70 6.05 7.08
CA LEU A 52 -2.30 6.59 5.86
C LEU A 52 -3.34 7.67 6.16
N GLU A 53 -4.24 7.41 7.11
CA GLU A 53 -5.27 8.36 7.52
C GLU A 53 -4.66 9.66 8.05
N ILE A 54 -3.66 9.57 8.93
CA ILE A 54 -2.97 10.73 9.53
C ILE A 54 -2.23 11.54 8.46
N ASN A 55 -1.65 10.88 7.45
CA ASN A 55 -0.90 11.52 6.38
C ASN A 55 -1.77 11.98 5.20
N GLY A 56 -3.10 11.89 5.30
CA GLY A 56 -3.99 12.37 4.24
C GLY A 56 -4.01 11.50 2.99
N PHE A 57 -3.86 10.19 3.15
CA PHE A 57 -4.00 9.22 2.05
C PHE A 57 -5.34 8.50 2.13
N SER A 58 -5.86 8.13 0.96
CA SER A 58 -6.98 7.21 0.81
C SER A 58 -6.47 5.86 0.33
N TRP A 59 -7.08 4.77 0.78
CA TRP A 59 -6.69 3.43 0.36
C TRP A 59 -7.88 2.53 0.05
N GLN A 60 -7.63 1.50 -0.74
CA GLN A 60 -8.55 0.42 -1.06
C GLN A 60 -7.85 -0.91 -0.81
N THR A 61 -8.48 -1.78 -0.03
CA THR A 61 -7.93 -3.10 0.30
C THR A 61 -8.67 -4.18 -0.47
N ALA A 62 -7.93 -5.11 -1.05
CA ALA A 62 -8.46 -6.32 -1.67
C ALA A 62 -7.72 -7.56 -1.15
N TYR A 63 -8.46 -8.65 -0.95
CA TYR A 63 -7.90 -9.92 -0.50
C TYR A 63 -7.85 -10.89 -1.67
N ARG A 64 -6.66 -11.43 -1.92
CA ARG A 64 -6.49 -12.51 -2.89
C ARG A 64 -6.72 -13.87 -2.26
N PRO A 65 -7.16 -14.86 -3.06
CA PRO A 65 -7.35 -16.23 -2.59
C PRO A 65 -6.04 -16.91 -2.13
N ASP A 66 -4.87 -16.41 -2.51
CA ASP A 66 -3.58 -16.93 -2.03
C ASP A 66 -3.16 -16.39 -0.64
N GLY A 67 -3.97 -15.52 -0.04
CA GLY A 67 -3.66 -14.85 1.23
C GLY A 67 -2.93 -13.52 1.07
N THR A 68 -2.58 -13.12 -0.15
CA THR A 68 -2.03 -11.79 -0.43
C THR A 68 -3.09 -10.71 -0.15
N VAL A 69 -2.69 -9.69 0.59
CA VAL A 69 -3.46 -8.46 0.79
C VAL A 69 -2.91 -7.39 -0.14
N GLU A 70 -3.78 -6.85 -0.99
CA GLU A 70 -3.48 -5.74 -1.89
C GLU A 70 -4.01 -4.45 -1.28
N VAL A 71 -3.15 -3.45 -1.14
CA VAL A 71 -3.55 -2.12 -0.67
C VAL A 71 -3.19 -1.10 -1.74
N LEU A 72 -4.20 -0.58 -2.42
CA LEU A 72 -4.05 0.52 -3.37
C LEU A 72 -4.20 1.84 -2.63
N ILE A 73 -3.18 2.68 -2.65
CA ILE A 73 -3.06 3.92 -1.89
C ILE A 73 -2.93 5.09 -2.86
N GLN A 74 -3.59 6.20 -2.55
CA GLN A 74 -3.55 7.45 -3.32
C GLN A 74 -3.71 8.65 -2.40
N HIS A 75 -3.31 9.84 -2.84
CA HIS A 75 -3.54 11.06 -2.07
C HIS A 75 -5.04 11.33 -1.89
N LYS A 76 -5.45 11.73 -0.69
CA LYS A 76 -6.82 12.18 -0.43
C LYS A 76 -6.95 13.60 -0.98
N GLN A 77 -7.84 13.78 -1.95
CA GLN A 77 -8.19 15.08 -2.53
C GLN A 77 -8.89 15.98 -1.51
#